data_AF-A0A139CPL7-F1
#
_entry.id   AF-A0A139CPL7-F1
#
_cell.length_a   1.000
_cell.length_b   1.000
_cell.length_c   1.000
_cell.angle_alpha   90.00
_cell.angle_beta   90.00
_cell.angle_gamma   90.00
#
_symmetry.space_group_name_H-M   'P 1'
#
loop_
_entity.id
_entity.type
_entity.pdbx_description
1 polymer ?
#
loop_
_entity_poly.entity_id
_entity_poly.type
_entity_poly.pdbx_seq_one_letter_code
_entity_poly.pdbx_strand_id
1 'polypeptide(L)'
;MDILADIVRTYDVVAIQEIRDSSQTALPELVDLVNSDGSQYDYVVSERLGRTTSKEQYAYVYNSNTVSVSNAYTYPEPNGTDPFHRQPYIASIEALQGNYDATLIVIHTDPDEATEEINGLDDVLSYAQSQNPEENDFVIMGDLNADGSYFDEDSTSDLDAYYWVIDDSQDTTTRSTDYTYDRIILTDDSDLAGDSGVFRFDLEYGLDEDMTINVSDHYPVFVD
;
A
#
# COMPACT_ATOMS: atom_id res chain seq x y z
N MET A 1 1.37 17.13 -8.75
CA MET A 1 1.14 17.32 -7.31
C MET A 1 -0.33 17.60 -7.02
N ASP A 2 -0.99 18.51 -7.73
CA ASP A 2 -2.44 18.74 -7.55
C ASP A 2 -3.27 17.46 -7.71
N ILE A 3 -3.07 16.71 -8.81
CA ILE A 3 -3.74 15.41 -9.03
C ILE A 3 -3.45 14.42 -7.89
N LEU A 4 -2.21 14.34 -7.41
CA LEU A 4 -1.86 13.47 -6.27
C LEU A 4 -2.60 13.88 -5.00
N ALA A 5 -2.73 15.19 -4.74
CA ALA A 5 -3.48 15.69 -3.60
C ALA A 5 -4.97 15.39 -3.74
N ASP A 6 -5.54 15.49 -4.95
CA ASP A 6 -6.93 15.14 -5.23
C ASP A 6 -7.17 13.63 -5.03
N ILE A 7 -6.26 12.77 -5.51
CA ILE A 7 -6.29 11.32 -5.24
C ILE A 7 -6.23 11.05 -3.74
N VAL A 8 -5.30 11.64 -3.00
CA VAL A 8 -5.19 11.38 -1.55
C VAL A 8 -6.47 11.76 -0.81
N ARG A 9 -7.16 12.82 -1.24
CA ARG A 9 -8.42 13.26 -0.62
C ARG A 9 -9.60 12.32 -0.82
N THR A 10 -9.52 11.33 -1.72
CA THR A 10 -10.62 10.38 -1.93
C THR A 10 -10.67 9.27 -0.89
N TYR A 11 -9.64 9.14 -0.04
CA TYR A 11 -9.49 8.02 0.89
C TYR A 11 -9.27 8.49 2.33
N ASP A 12 -9.77 7.73 3.30
CA ASP A 12 -9.49 7.98 4.70
C ASP A 12 -8.06 7.60 5.11
N VAL A 13 -7.48 6.59 4.45
CA VAL A 13 -6.08 6.17 4.60
C VAL A 13 -5.52 5.80 3.23
N VAL A 14 -4.31 6.27 2.93
CA VAL A 14 -3.56 5.95 1.70
C VAL A 14 -2.17 5.49 2.06
N ALA A 15 -1.80 4.30 1.58
CA ALA A 15 -0.40 3.87 1.56
C ALA A 15 0.29 4.43 0.31
N ILE A 16 1.35 5.22 0.51
CA ILE A 16 2.19 5.75 -0.55
C ILE A 16 3.53 5.02 -0.54
N GLN A 17 3.91 4.49 -1.70
CA GLN A 17 5.16 3.78 -1.93
C GLN A 17 6.13 4.66 -2.74
N GLU A 18 7.31 4.15 -3.07
CA GLU A 18 8.24 4.82 -4.01
C GLU A 18 8.68 6.24 -3.59
N ILE A 19 8.63 6.58 -2.29
CA ILE A 19 9.07 7.89 -1.80
C ILE A 19 10.60 7.95 -1.80
N ARG A 20 11.18 8.41 -2.92
CA ARG A 20 12.63 8.43 -3.14
C ARG A 20 13.32 9.73 -2.69
N ASP A 21 12.59 10.73 -2.19
CA ASP A 21 13.15 12.05 -1.87
C ASP A 21 14.11 12.06 -0.67
N SER A 22 15.41 12.11 -0.95
CA SER A 22 16.46 12.14 0.10
C SER A 22 16.45 13.42 0.95
N SER A 23 15.83 14.50 0.45
CA SER A 23 15.66 15.76 1.20
C SER A 23 14.58 15.67 2.27
N GLN A 24 13.68 14.68 2.18
CA GLN A 24 12.50 14.53 3.02
C GLN A 24 11.57 15.76 3.00
N THR A 25 11.41 16.36 1.82
CA THR A 25 10.55 17.54 1.59
C THR A 25 9.29 17.22 0.80
N ALA A 26 9.35 16.24 -0.12
CA ALA A 26 8.26 15.94 -1.03
C ALA A 26 6.98 15.46 -0.32
N LEU A 27 7.09 14.56 0.66
CA LEU A 27 5.94 14.07 1.42
C LEU A 27 5.29 15.17 2.28
N PRO A 28 6.04 15.96 3.09
CA PRO A 28 5.47 17.14 3.75
C PRO A 28 4.79 18.11 2.78
N GLU A 29 5.41 18.43 1.64
CA GLU A 29 4.83 19.33 0.63
C GLU A 29 3.54 18.78 0.03
N LEU A 30 3.46 17.46 -0.19
CA LEU A 30 2.24 16.81 -0.65
C LEU A 30 1.13 16.91 0.41
N VAL A 31 1.43 16.63 1.68
CA VAL A 31 0.43 16.68 2.76
C VAL A 31 -0.03 18.13 3.02
N ASP A 32 0.88 19.11 2.96
CA ASP A 32 0.52 20.53 3.00
C ASP A 32 -0.43 20.90 1.84
N LEU A 33 -0.17 20.37 0.64
CA LEU A 33 -1.05 20.58 -0.50
C LEU A 33 -2.40 19.91 -0.31
N VAL A 34 -2.47 18.67 0.18
CA VAL A 34 -3.71 17.96 0.54
C VAL A 34 -4.53 18.81 1.51
N ASN A 35 -3.91 19.38 2.53
CA ASN A 35 -4.57 20.19 3.55
C ASN A 35 -4.93 21.62 3.11
N SER A 36 -4.53 22.05 1.92
CA SER A 36 -4.74 23.43 1.45
C SER A 36 -6.20 23.82 1.21
N ASP A 37 -7.12 22.85 1.10
CA ASP A 37 -8.56 23.06 0.96
C ASP A 37 -9.32 23.08 2.31
N GLY A 38 -8.61 22.91 3.43
CA GLY A 38 -9.17 22.80 4.77
C GLY A 38 -9.34 21.36 5.26
N SER A 39 -9.02 20.35 4.45
CA SER A 39 -8.87 18.96 4.88
C SER A 39 -7.83 18.84 6.01
N GLN A 40 -7.88 17.72 6.75
CA GLN A 40 -6.98 17.48 7.90
C GLN A 40 -6.35 16.09 7.78
N TYR A 41 -5.31 15.99 6.99
CA TYR A 41 -4.50 14.81 6.83
C TYR A 41 -3.21 14.93 7.63
N ASP A 42 -2.81 13.83 8.24
CA ASP A 42 -1.51 13.65 8.86
C ASP A 42 -0.85 12.40 8.25
N TYR A 43 0.39 12.11 8.62
CA TYR A 43 1.10 10.96 8.09
C TYR A 43 2.09 10.33 9.08
N VAL A 44 2.34 9.04 8.89
CA VAL A 44 3.49 8.32 9.43
C VAL A 44 4.33 7.81 8.26
N VAL A 45 5.65 7.82 8.40
CA VAL A 45 6.58 7.48 7.32
C VAL A 45 7.70 6.60 7.84
N SER A 46 8.08 5.58 7.07
CA SER A 46 9.19 4.69 7.38
C SER A 46 10.53 5.41 7.23
N GLU A 47 11.61 4.81 7.76
CA GLU A 47 12.96 5.14 7.30
C GLU A 47 13.16 4.77 5.82
N ARG A 48 14.31 5.17 5.26
CA ARG A 48 14.70 4.84 3.88
C ARG A 48 15.17 3.38 3.76
N LEU A 49 14.35 2.56 3.11
CA LEU A 49 14.52 1.13 2.91
C LEU A 49 15.10 0.82 1.52
N GLY A 50 15.73 -0.33 1.38
CA GLY A 50 16.42 -0.73 0.16
C GLY A 50 17.85 -1.23 0.42
N ARG A 51 18.22 -2.31 -0.26
CA ARG A 51 19.57 -2.90 -0.22
C ARG A 51 20.61 -2.04 -0.94
N THR A 52 20.17 -1.20 -1.89
CA THR A 52 21.04 -0.35 -2.70
C THR A 52 21.11 1.10 -2.20
N THR A 53 21.78 1.96 -2.98
CA THR A 53 21.81 3.41 -2.72
C THR A 53 20.53 4.12 -3.13
N SER A 54 19.75 3.55 -4.06
CA SER A 54 18.42 4.02 -4.40
C SER A 54 17.47 3.42 -3.37
N LYS A 55 17.04 4.26 -2.43
CA LYS A 55 16.19 3.86 -1.31
C LYS A 55 14.83 4.52 -1.41
N GLU A 56 13.83 3.85 -0.91
CA GLU A 56 12.42 4.27 -0.91
C GLU A 56 11.92 4.37 0.53
N GLN A 57 10.78 5.03 0.72
CA GLN A 57 10.05 5.05 1.99
C GLN A 57 8.60 4.70 1.71
N TYR A 58 7.96 4.13 2.72
CA TYR A 58 6.51 3.98 2.78
C TYR A 58 5.93 5.09 3.65
N ALA A 59 4.75 5.56 3.31
CA ALA A 59 3.97 6.43 4.18
C ALA A 59 2.51 5.98 4.24
N TYR A 60 1.91 6.07 5.41
CA TYR A 60 0.47 6.11 5.55
C TYR A 60 0.06 7.56 5.72
N VAL A 61 -0.67 8.10 4.75
CA VAL A 61 -1.31 9.42 4.81
C VAL A 61 -2.77 9.20 5.14
N TYR A 62 -3.29 9.86 6.17
CA TYR A 62 -4.61 9.54 6.71
C TYR A 62 -5.37 10.79 7.14
N ASN A 63 -6.68 10.76 6.96
CA ASN A 63 -7.59 11.81 7.40
C ASN A 63 -7.77 11.71 8.93
N SER A 64 -7.11 12.62 9.64
CA SER A 64 -7.11 12.67 11.11
C SER A 64 -8.47 13.00 11.74
N ASN A 65 -9.48 13.37 10.94
CA ASN A 65 -10.86 13.53 11.41
C ASN A 65 -11.66 12.22 11.39
N THR A 66 -11.22 11.19 10.66
CA THR A 66 -11.94 9.92 10.48
C THR A 66 -11.17 8.73 11.02
N VAL A 67 -9.84 8.76 10.99
CA VAL A 67 -8.98 7.66 11.42
C VAL A 67 -7.88 8.15 12.34
N SER A 68 -7.54 7.35 13.35
CA SER A 68 -6.29 7.49 14.10
C SER A 68 -5.30 6.40 13.70
N VAL A 69 -4.02 6.75 13.61
CA VAL A 69 -2.94 5.82 13.30
C VAL A 69 -2.00 5.71 14.49
N SER A 70 -1.60 4.49 14.81
CA SER A 70 -0.69 4.18 15.92
C SER A 70 0.23 3.02 15.58
N ASN A 71 1.23 2.77 16.45
CA ASN A 71 2.14 1.63 16.35
C ASN A 71 2.74 1.44 14.95
N ALA A 72 3.22 2.53 14.35
CA ALA A 72 3.84 2.47 13.03
C ALA A 72 5.32 2.06 13.14
N TYR A 73 5.73 0.98 12.48
CA TYR A 73 7.09 0.45 12.51
C TYR A 73 7.41 -0.42 11.29
N THR A 74 8.70 -0.53 10.97
CA THR A 74 9.18 -1.45 9.94
C THR A 74 9.33 -2.86 10.51
N TYR A 75 8.88 -3.88 9.75
CA TYR A 75 9.00 -5.28 10.13
C TYR A 75 10.43 -5.63 10.58
N PRO A 76 10.62 -6.10 11.83
CA PRO A 76 11.94 -6.43 12.34
C PRO A 76 12.33 -7.84 11.87
N GLU A 77 13.00 -7.90 10.71
CA GLU A 77 13.47 -9.15 10.14
C GLU A 77 14.24 -10.02 11.14
N PRO A 78 14.07 -11.35 11.10
CA PRO A 78 14.85 -12.26 11.94
C PRO A 78 16.36 -12.01 11.85
N ASN A 79 17.06 -12.12 12.98
CA ASN A 79 18.50 -11.87 13.02
C ASN A 79 19.26 -12.78 12.04
N GLY A 80 19.96 -12.17 11.08
CA GLY A 80 20.78 -12.87 10.10
C GLY A 80 20.02 -13.34 8.85
N THR A 81 18.76 -12.93 8.70
CA THR A 81 18.02 -13.02 7.43
C THR A 81 17.96 -11.65 6.74
N ASP A 82 17.52 -11.64 5.48
CA ASP A 82 17.26 -10.45 4.65
C ASP A 82 16.19 -10.84 3.62
N PRO A 83 14.96 -11.21 4.06
CA PRO A 83 13.91 -11.69 3.17
C PRO A 83 13.39 -10.62 2.20
N PHE A 84 13.45 -9.33 2.56
CA PHE A 84 12.84 -8.27 1.77
C PHE A 84 13.85 -7.23 1.29
N HIS A 85 13.78 -6.84 0.02
CA HIS A 85 14.53 -5.71 -0.50
C HIS A 85 14.17 -4.42 0.24
N ARG A 86 12.88 -4.25 0.53
CA ARG A 86 12.31 -3.19 1.35
C ARG A 86 11.35 -3.81 2.36
N GLN A 87 11.79 -3.85 3.61
CA GLN A 87 11.02 -4.45 4.71
C GLN A 87 9.60 -3.86 4.81
N PRO A 88 8.55 -4.69 4.97
CA PRO A 88 7.17 -4.19 5.08
C PRO A 88 7.00 -3.18 6.22
N TYR A 89 6.17 -2.17 5.99
CA TYR A 89 5.87 -1.14 6.98
C TYR A 89 4.47 -1.34 7.56
N ILE A 90 4.41 -1.47 8.88
CA ILE A 90 3.23 -1.90 9.61
C ILE A 90 2.69 -0.72 10.40
N ALA A 91 1.38 -0.52 10.42
CA ALA A 91 0.71 0.45 11.29
C ALA A 91 -0.68 -0.04 11.69
N SER A 92 -1.12 0.31 12.90
CA SER A 92 -2.50 0.05 13.33
C SER A 92 -3.36 1.29 13.10
N ILE A 93 -4.57 1.07 12.63
CA ILE A 93 -5.58 2.12 12.43
C ILE A 93 -6.80 1.85 13.29
N GLU A 94 -7.47 2.92 13.73
CA GLU A 94 -8.77 2.84 14.40
C GLU A 94 -9.67 3.93 13.82
N ALA A 95 -10.85 3.54 13.33
CA ALA A 95 -11.86 4.48 12.88
C ALA A 95 -12.40 5.28 14.08
N LEU A 96 -12.37 6.61 13.99
CA LEU A 96 -12.86 7.51 15.04
C LEU A 96 -14.39 7.47 15.18
N GLN A 97 -15.07 6.93 14.17
CA GLN A 97 -16.51 6.65 14.18
C GLN A 97 -16.74 5.20 13.76
N GLY A 98 -17.52 4.47 14.54
CA GLY A 98 -17.71 3.04 14.34
C GLY A 98 -16.85 2.22 15.29
N ASN A 99 -16.64 0.95 14.95
CA ASN A 99 -15.85 0.00 15.74
C ASN A 99 -14.86 -0.78 14.85
N TYR A 100 -14.39 -0.16 13.75
CA TYR A 100 -13.44 -0.81 12.86
C TYR A 100 -12.03 -0.38 13.25
N ASP A 101 -11.18 -1.35 13.50
CA ASP A 101 -9.73 -1.26 13.60
C ASP A 101 -9.10 -2.25 12.62
N ALA A 102 -7.85 -2.00 12.26
CA ALA A 102 -7.09 -2.92 11.42
C ALA A 102 -5.59 -2.71 11.62
N THR A 103 -4.80 -3.74 11.32
CA THR A 103 -3.35 -3.63 11.12
C THR A 103 -3.02 -3.64 9.64
N LEU A 104 -2.49 -2.52 9.14
CA LEU A 104 -2.03 -2.34 7.77
C LEU A 104 -0.58 -2.78 7.62
N ILE A 105 -0.27 -3.46 6.51
CA ILE A 105 1.06 -3.95 6.14
C ILE A 105 1.30 -3.55 4.68
N VAL A 106 2.08 -2.48 4.45
CA VAL A 106 2.44 -2.04 3.11
C VAL A 106 3.77 -2.64 2.67
N ILE A 107 3.83 -3.13 1.43
CA ILE A 107 5.05 -3.62 0.80
C ILE A 107 5.10 -3.27 -0.69
N HIS A 108 6.28 -2.87 -1.14
CA HIS A 108 6.68 -2.80 -2.55
C HIS A 108 7.74 -3.87 -2.79
N THR A 109 7.40 -4.95 -3.50
CA THR A 109 8.32 -6.07 -3.71
C THR A 109 9.38 -5.76 -4.76
N ASP A 110 10.55 -6.40 -4.70
CA ASP A 110 11.49 -6.35 -5.82
C ASP A 110 10.99 -7.27 -6.96
N PRO A 111 10.84 -6.79 -8.21
CA PRO A 111 10.36 -7.63 -9.31
C PRO A 111 11.20 -8.89 -9.57
N ASP A 112 12.49 -8.85 -9.26
CA ASP A 112 13.40 -10.01 -9.43
C ASP A 112 13.25 -11.05 -8.29
N GLU A 113 12.56 -10.69 -7.20
CA GLU A 113 12.37 -11.50 -5.98
C GLU A 113 10.88 -11.56 -5.55
N ALA A 114 9.95 -11.19 -6.44
CA ALA A 114 8.53 -11.00 -6.10
C ALA A 114 7.90 -12.27 -5.51
N THR A 115 8.21 -13.44 -6.08
CA THR A 115 7.70 -14.73 -5.57
C THR A 115 8.20 -15.01 -4.15
N GLU A 116 9.48 -14.80 -3.89
CA GLU A 116 10.07 -15.00 -2.56
C GLU A 116 9.53 -14.00 -1.53
N GLU A 117 9.40 -12.72 -1.90
CA GLU A 117 8.90 -11.69 -1.01
C GLU A 117 7.41 -11.85 -0.71
N ILE A 118 6.57 -12.14 -1.70
CA ILE A 118 5.14 -12.39 -1.49
C ILE A 118 4.94 -13.56 -0.52
N ASN A 119 5.66 -14.66 -0.71
CA ASN A 119 5.55 -15.81 0.19
C ASN A 119 6.10 -15.50 1.60
N GLY A 120 7.11 -14.64 1.70
CA GLY A 120 7.63 -14.16 2.98
C GLY A 120 6.62 -13.35 3.81
N LEU A 121 5.54 -12.84 3.22
CA LEU A 121 4.53 -12.05 3.93
C LEU A 121 3.71 -12.89 4.94
N ASP A 122 3.67 -14.22 4.82
CA ASP A 122 3.04 -15.09 5.83
C ASP A 122 3.76 -14.97 7.20
N ASP A 123 5.09 -14.88 7.19
CA ASP A 123 5.89 -14.64 8.40
C ASP A 123 5.66 -13.23 8.97
N VAL A 124 5.45 -12.23 8.10
CA VAL A 124 5.16 -10.84 8.48
C VAL A 124 3.77 -10.75 9.12
N LEU A 125 2.78 -11.42 8.53
CA LEU A 125 1.43 -11.49 9.05
C LEU A 125 1.40 -12.21 10.40
N SER A 126 2.05 -13.37 10.51
CA SER A 126 2.21 -14.11 11.76
C SER A 126 2.86 -13.26 12.85
N TYR A 127 3.87 -12.46 12.49
CA TYR A 127 4.48 -11.51 13.41
C TYR A 127 3.51 -10.40 13.83
N ALA A 128 2.82 -9.75 12.89
CA ALA A 128 1.87 -8.68 13.18
C ALA A 128 0.75 -9.16 14.12
N GLN A 129 0.20 -10.35 13.86
CA GLN A 129 -0.77 -11.04 14.73
C GLN A 129 -0.21 -11.26 16.14
N SER A 130 1.07 -11.61 16.27
CA SER A 130 1.70 -11.77 17.59
C SER A 130 1.87 -10.45 18.36
N GLN A 131 1.99 -9.32 17.66
CA GLN A 131 2.09 -7.99 18.27
C GLN A 131 0.71 -7.44 18.65
N ASN A 132 -0.32 -7.78 17.88
CA ASN A 132 -1.70 -7.34 18.05
C ASN A 132 -2.65 -8.55 18.23
N PRO A 133 -2.58 -9.29 19.35
CA PRO A 133 -3.31 -10.56 19.51
C PRO A 133 -4.84 -10.42 19.66
N GLU A 134 -5.36 -9.20 19.85
CA GLU A 134 -6.79 -8.92 19.92
C GLU A 134 -7.35 -8.39 18.58
N GLU A 135 -6.46 -8.07 17.63
CA GLU A 135 -6.80 -7.65 16.27
C GLU A 135 -7.09 -8.89 15.40
N ASN A 136 -8.11 -8.82 14.55
CA ASN A 136 -8.46 -9.88 13.59
C ASN A 136 -8.35 -9.40 12.14
N ASP A 137 -8.30 -8.08 11.94
CA ASP A 137 -8.35 -7.43 10.65
C ASP A 137 -6.94 -6.99 10.24
N PHE A 138 -6.33 -7.77 9.36
CA PHE A 138 -5.01 -7.49 8.80
C PHE A 138 -5.14 -7.25 7.30
N VAL A 139 -4.55 -6.15 6.85
CA VAL A 139 -4.59 -5.70 5.45
C VAL A 139 -3.16 -5.66 4.93
N ILE A 140 -2.83 -6.57 4.03
CA ILE A 140 -1.58 -6.53 3.28
C ILE A 140 -1.85 -5.82 1.96
N MET A 141 -1.05 -4.83 1.60
CA MET A 141 -1.26 -4.09 0.35
C MET A 141 0.02 -3.49 -0.22
N GLY A 142 -0.02 -3.12 -1.49
CA GLY A 142 1.02 -2.38 -2.17
C GLY A 142 1.29 -2.89 -3.58
N ASP A 143 2.43 -2.51 -4.13
CA ASP A 143 2.92 -3.03 -5.41
C ASP A 143 3.66 -4.35 -5.16
N LEU A 144 2.95 -5.46 -5.33
CA LEU A 144 3.50 -6.78 -5.09
C LEU A 144 4.20 -7.34 -6.34
N ASN A 145 4.16 -6.65 -7.48
CA ASN A 145 4.59 -7.21 -8.77
C ASN A 145 3.95 -8.58 -9.04
N ALA A 146 2.69 -8.77 -8.60
CA ALA A 146 2.01 -10.06 -8.51
C ALA A 146 1.36 -10.53 -9.82
N ASP A 147 2.03 -10.31 -10.97
CA ASP A 147 1.57 -10.74 -12.29
C ASP A 147 2.75 -10.79 -13.28
N GLY A 148 2.49 -11.20 -14.51
CA GLY A 148 3.34 -11.07 -15.67
C GLY A 148 4.53 -12.02 -15.62
N SER A 149 5.73 -11.48 -15.79
CA SER A 149 6.95 -12.28 -15.70
C SER A 149 7.54 -12.37 -14.30
N TYR A 150 7.01 -11.61 -13.35
CA TYR A 150 7.56 -11.47 -12.00
C TYR A 150 6.95 -12.48 -11.03
N PHE A 151 5.67 -12.79 -11.21
CA PHE A 151 4.91 -13.72 -10.39
C PHE A 151 3.95 -14.54 -11.25
N ASP A 152 3.89 -15.86 -10.98
CA ASP A 152 2.96 -16.77 -11.64
C ASP A 152 1.70 -16.89 -10.78
N GLU A 153 0.65 -16.15 -11.14
CA GLU A 153 -0.64 -16.09 -10.44
C GLU A 153 -1.39 -17.44 -10.42
N ASP A 154 -1.07 -18.34 -11.36
CA ASP A 154 -1.61 -19.72 -11.39
C ASP A 154 -0.85 -20.68 -10.44
N SER A 155 0.23 -20.21 -9.80
CA SER A 155 1.04 -21.00 -8.87
C SER A 155 0.56 -20.88 -7.42
N THR A 156 1.07 -21.73 -6.54
CA THR A 156 0.70 -21.68 -5.11
C THR A 156 1.46 -20.59 -4.38
N SER A 157 0.75 -19.78 -3.59
CA SER A 157 1.33 -18.82 -2.65
C SER A 157 1.04 -19.22 -1.20
N ASP A 158 1.95 -18.87 -0.29
CA ASP A 158 1.72 -18.96 1.16
C ASP A 158 0.57 -18.04 1.62
N LEU A 159 0.14 -17.09 0.77
CA LEU A 159 -1.03 -16.24 1.00
C LEU A 159 -2.33 -16.74 0.34
N ASP A 160 -2.37 -17.93 -0.27
CA ASP A 160 -3.55 -18.47 -0.99
C ASP A 160 -4.80 -18.63 -0.10
N ALA A 161 -4.62 -18.69 1.22
CA ALA A 161 -5.70 -18.85 2.19
C ALA A 161 -6.45 -17.54 2.51
N TYR A 162 -5.95 -16.40 2.05
CA TYR A 162 -6.47 -15.07 2.35
C TYR A 162 -7.28 -14.49 1.20
N TYR A 163 -7.95 -13.37 1.44
CA TYR A 163 -8.87 -12.75 0.48
C TYR A 163 -8.12 -11.72 -0.37
N TRP A 164 -7.77 -12.10 -1.60
CA TRP A 164 -7.20 -11.18 -2.59
C TRP A 164 -8.32 -10.36 -3.23
N VAL A 165 -8.58 -9.15 -2.71
CA VAL A 165 -9.71 -8.32 -3.15
C VAL A 165 -9.45 -7.59 -4.47
N ILE A 166 -8.19 -7.48 -4.85
CA ILE A 166 -7.78 -7.10 -6.20
C ILE A 166 -7.44 -8.40 -6.93
N ASP A 167 -8.41 -8.88 -7.70
CA ASP A 167 -8.29 -10.12 -8.44
C ASP A 167 -7.44 -9.95 -9.72
N ASP A 168 -6.98 -11.08 -10.23
CA ASP A 168 -6.12 -11.24 -11.41
C ASP A 168 -6.68 -10.65 -12.72
N SER A 169 -7.94 -10.21 -12.73
CA SER A 169 -8.56 -9.60 -13.91
C SER A 169 -8.40 -8.06 -13.97
N GLN A 170 -7.78 -7.46 -12.95
CA GLN A 170 -7.67 -6.01 -12.83
C GLN A 170 -6.33 -5.47 -13.36
N ASP A 171 -6.36 -4.56 -14.32
CA ASP A 171 -5.16 -3.83 -14.74
C ASP A 171 -4.85 -2.68 -13.78
N THR A 172 -3.75 -2.80 -13.03
CA THR A 172 -3.28 -1.79 -12.08
C THR A 172 -2.22 -0.86 -12.68
N THR A 173 -1.86 -1.04 -13.95
CA THR A 173 -0.81 -0.26 -14.62
C THR A 173 -1.37 0.83 -15.52
N THR A 174 -0.73 1.99 -15.61
CA THR A 174 -1.21 3.10 -16.46
C THR A 174 -0.65 3.09 -17.88
N ARG A 175 0.29 2.18 -18.16
CA ARG A 175 0.89 2.00 -19.49
C ARG A 175 0.02 1.07 -20.34
N SER A 176 0.47 0.79 -21.57
CA SER A 176 -0.16 -0.18 -22.46
C SER A 176 0.11 -1.66 -22.07
N THR A 177 0.16 -1.93 -20.77
CA THR A 177 0.26 -3.25 -20.16
C THR A 177 -1.10 -3.65 -19.61
N ASP A 178 -1.23 -4.89 -19.16
CA ASP A 178 -2.46 -5.44 -18.57
C ASP A 178 -1.96 -6.37 -17.47
N TYR A 179 -1.60 -5.78 -16.33
CA TYR A 179 -0.97 -6.48 -15.22
C TYR A 179 -1.59 -6.08 -13.87
N THR A 180 -1.82 -7.07 -13.03
CA THR A 180 -2.35 -6.94 -11.66
C THR A 180 -1.21 -6.90 -10.63
N TYR A 181 -0.32 -5.91 -10.76
CA TYR A 181 0.85 -5.80 -9.87
C TYR A 181 0.48 -5.38 -8.45
N ASP A 182 -0.44 -4.41 -8.35
CA ASP A 182 -0.86 -3.85 -7.07
C ASP A 182 -1.99 -4.69 -6.47
N ARG A 183 -1.85 -5.05 -5.19
CA ARG A 183 -2.79 -5.95 -4.52
C ARG A 183 -3.24 -5.39 -3.19
N ILE A 184 -4.42 -5.83 -2.77
CA ILE A 184 -4.91 -5.74 -1.40
C ILE A 184 -5.36 -7.15 -1.00
N ILE A 185 -4.89 -7.63 0.13
CA ILE A 185 -5.12 -8.97 0.65
C ILE A 185 -5.57 -8.84 2.11
N LEU A 186 -6.70 -9.48 2.45
CA LEU A 186 -7.33 -9.38 3.76
C LEU A 186 -7.34 -10.73 4.48
N THR A 187 -7.18 -10.71 5.80
CA THR A 187 -7.40 -11.91 6.64
C THR A 187 -8.86 -12.21 6.91
N ASP A 188 -9.70 -11.18 6.91
CA ASP A 188 -11.15 -11.26 7.06
C ASP A 188 -11.79 -10.27 6.07
N ASP A 189 -12.78 -10.72 5.30
CA ASP A 189 -13.52 -9.90 4.34
C ASP A 189 -14.92 -9.54 4.86
N SER A 190 -15.26 -9.92 6.09
CA SER A 190 -16.62 -9.75 6.63
C SER A 190 -17.00 -8.30 6.92
N ASP A 191 -16.00 -7.44 7.10
CA ASP A 191 -16.17 -5.99 7.27
C ASP A 191 -16.11 -5.21 5.96
N LEU A 192 -15.94 -5.88 4.81
CA LEU A 192 -16.10 -5.25 3.50
C LEU A 192 -17.54 -4.82 3.28
N ALA A 193 -17.75 -3.50 3.35
CA ALA A 193 -19.06 -2.89 3.25
C ALA A 193 -19.30 -2.23 1.88
N GLY A 194 -18.24 -1.95 1.14
CA GLY A 194 -18.28 -1.24 -0.14
C GLY A 194 -17.65 -2.00 -1.30
N ASP A 195 -17.16 -1.21 -2.26
CA ASP A 195 -16.52 -1.70 -3.47
C ASP A 195 -15.00 -1.82 -3.28
N SER A 196 -14.38 -2.71 -4.06
CA SER A 196 -12.92 -2.76 -4.25
C SER A 196 -12.58 -2.62 -5.72
N GLY A 197 -11.36 -2.19 -6.02
CA GLY A 197 -10.87 -2.16 -7.40
C GLY A 197 -9.75 -1.17 -7.65
N VAL A 198 -9.68 -0.70 -8.89
CA VAL A 198 -8.63 0.20 -9.37
C VAL A 198 -9.18 1.61 -9.58
N PHE A 199 -8.56 2.61 -8.96
CA PHE A 199 -8.91 4.00 -9.17
C PHE A 199 -8.25 4.54 -10.44
N ARG A 200 -9.03 4.52 -11.52
CA ARG A 200 -8.66 5.03 -12.84
C ARG A 200 -8.65 6.56 -12.88
N PHE A 201 -7.65 7.16 -12.24
CA PHE A 201 -7.50 8.62 -12.14
C PHE A 201 -7.35 9.29 -13.52
N ASP A 202 -6.89 8.56 -14.53
CA ASP A 202 -6.84 9.01 -15.92
C ASP A 202 -8.25 9.27 -16.47
N LEU A 203 -9.18 8.35 -16.20
CA LEU A 203 -10.57 8.48 -16.62
C LEU A 203 -11.30 9.53 -15.78
N GLU A 204 -11.09 9.53 -14.47
CA GLU A 204 -11.73 10.46 -13.55
C GLU A 204 -11.34 11.92 -13.86
N TYR A 205 -10.05 12.17 -14.09
CA TYR A 205 -9.53 13.53 -14.34
C TYR A 205 -9.38 13.86 -15.84
N GLY A 206 -9.75 12.95 -16.74
CA GLY A 206 -9.71 13.16 -18.19
C GLY A 206 -8.30 13.39 -18.72
N LEU A 207 -7.31 12.65 -18.22
CA LEU A 207 -5.91 12.75 -18.58
C LEU A 207 -5.61 12.00 -19.88
N ASP A 208 -4.65 12.50 -20.65
CA ASP A 208 -4.02 11.73 -21.72
C ASP A 208 -2.89 10.85 -21.17
N GLU A 209 -2.39 9.91 -21.97
CA GLU A 209 -1.35 8.94 -21.56
C GLU A 209 -0.10 9.63 -21.01
N ASP A 210 0.36 10.72 -21.64
CA ASP A 210 1.53 11.47 -21.20
C ASP A 210 1.28 12.12 -19.83
N MET A 211 0.10 12.71 -19.61
CA MET A 211 -0.27 13.27 -18.31
C MET A 211 -0.40 12.18 -17.24
N THR A 212 -1.00 11.04 -17.58
CA THR A 212 -1.20 9.92 -16.67
C THR A 212 0.14 9.36 -16.17
N ILE A 213 1.05 9.04 -17.08
CA ILE A 213 2.38 8.49 -16.74
C ILE A 213 3.23 9.51 -15.99
N ASN A 214 3.01 10.82 -16.19
CA ASN A 214 3.67 11.86 -15.38
C ASN A 214 3.15 11.93 -13.94
N VAL A 215 1.95 11.40 -13.65
CA VAL A 215 1.45 11.22 -12.28
C VAL A 215 2.02 9.94 -11.68
N SER A 216 1.83 8.81 -12.36
CA SER A 216 2.29 7.48 -11.94
C SER A 216 2.15 6.48 -13.09
N ASP A 217 3.03 5.47 -13.15
CA ASP A 217 2.84 4.29 -13.99
C ASP A 217 1.96 3.20 -13.35
N HIS A 218 1.49 3.41 -12.13
CA HIS A 218 0.51 2.58 -11.41
C HIS A 218 -0.74 3.37 -11.02
N TYR A 219 -1.90 2.72 -11.07
CA TYR A 219 -3.14 3.21 -10.49
C TYR A 219 -3.23 2.83 -9.01
N PRO A 220 -3.84 3.64 -8.15
CA PRO A 220 -4.20 3.20 -6.80
C PRO A 220 -5.19 2.04 -6.86
N VAL A 221 -4.95 1.02 -6.04
CA VAL A 221 -5.96 0.01 -5.70
C VAL A 221 -6.65 0.40 -4.40
N PHE A 222 -7.94 0.06 -4.25
CA PHE A 222 -8.73 0.45 -3.09
C PHE A 222 -9.70 -0.62 -2.63
N VAL A 223 -10.16 -0.46 -1.40
CA VAL A 223 -11.21 -1.24 -0.77
C VAL A 223 -11.95 -0.34 0.24
N ASP A 224 -13.28 -0.46 0.29
CA ASP A 224 -14.19 0.34 1.13
C ASP A 224 -14.87 -0.46 2.26
#